data_AF-A0A8D8DWU7-F1
#
_entry.id   AF-A0A8D8DWU7-F1
#
_cell.length_a   1.000
_cell.length_b   1.000
_cell.length_c   1.000
_cell.angle_alpha   90.00
_cell.angle_beta   90.00
_cell.angle_gamma   90.00
#
_symmetry.space_group_name_H-M   'P 1'
#
loop_
_entity.id
_entity.type
_entity.pdbx_description
1 polymer ?
#
loop_
_entity_poly.entity_id
_entity_poly.type
_entity_poly.pdbx_seq_one_letter_code
_entity_poly.pdbx_strand_id
1 'polypeptide(L)'
;QQQQQQQQNKARQRQEMEKKQQAKPKFKDLEAALKALVVSDLRANLWAVNENFKDNHLMMLKAITAFLNEQLRVDSVDPIFADKPQSYPYSVIPRELQELIDETVADAGEQNVQYFYDLSLSNLASDMNRNQPHLGHKIMLQAMAQSNPQICANNLARNAILRNSFQNRSNVGLSLLWALGQGGFGDPDVGLKVWQDIMVPVIDLKTYSKYVVEYIHAILSQHKSTNLEISSSEFLTILSSLTTQVKASRDLANLLEEASKLLVERY
;
A
#
# COMPACT_ATOMS: atom_id res chain seq x y z
N GLN A 1 -38.68 30.92 -16.46
CA GLN A 1 -37.60 29.93 -16.65
C GLN A 1 -36.20 30.47 -16.29
N GLN A 2 -35.83 31.71 -16.64
CA GLN A 2 -34.50 32.27 -16.30
C GLN A 2 -34.23 32.48 -14.78
N GLN A 3 -35.26 32.80 -13.98
CA GLN A 3 -35.09 33.01 -12.52
C GLN A 3 -34.81 31.71 -11.73
N GLN A 4 -35.36 30.56 -12.17
CA GLN A 4 -35.08 29.26 -11.54
C GLN A 4 -33.65 28.76 -11.84
N GLN A 5 -33.11 29.05 -13.02
CA GLN A 5 -31.72 28.70 -13.39
C GLN A 5 -30.68 29.51 -12.60
N GLN A 6 -30.95 30.79 -12.33
CA GLN A 6 -30.07 31.62 -11.49
C GLN A 6 -30.09 31.22 -10.01
N GLN A 7 -31.23 30.76 -9.48
CA GLN A 7 -31.31 30.25 -8.11
C GLN A 7 -30.60 28.89 -7.95
N GLN A 8 -30.69 27.99 -8.94
CA GLN A 8 -29.94 26.72 -8.94
C GLN A 8 -28.42 26.93 -9.04
N ASN A 9 -27.95 27.89 -9.84
CA ASN A 9 -26.52 28.20 -9.93
C ASN A 9 -25.97 28.83 -8.65
N LYS A 10 -26.74 29.69 -7.97
CA LYS A 10 -26.36 30.25 -6.65
C LYS A 10 -26.36 29.18 -5.55
N ALA A 11 -27.28 28.22 -5.59
CA ALA A 11 -27.31 27.10 -4.65
C ALA A 11 -26.13 26.14 -4.86
N ARG A 12 -25.75 25.85 -6.11
CA ARG A 12 -24.55 25.05 -6.43
C ARG A 12 -23.26 25.76 -6.02
N GLN A 13 -23.15 27.07 -6.27
CA GLN A 13 -21.99 27.86 -5.83
C GLN A 13 -21.88 27.96 -4.30
N ARG A 14 -23.01 28.06 -3.58
CA ARG A 14 -23.02 28.00 -2.11
C ARG A 14 -22.62 26.62 -1.58
N GLN A 15 -23.11 25.53 -2.18
CA GLN A 15 -22.71 24.17 -1.82
C GLN A 15 -21.23 23.88 -2.14
N GLU A 16 -20.67 24.45 -3.21
CA GLU A 16 -19.23 24.36 -3.51
C GLU A 16 -18.38 25.20 -2.56
N MET A 17 -18.87 26.37 -2.12
CA MET A 17 -18.20 27.20 -1.11
C MET A 17 -18.27 26.56 0.28
N GLU A 18 -19.39 25.95 0.66
CA GLU A 18 -19.56 25.21 1.93
C GLU A 18 -18.69 23.95 1.96
N LYS A 19 -18.59 23.21 0.84
CA LYS A 19 -17.64 22.08 0.69
C LYS A 19 -16.17 22.52 0.77
N LYS A 20 -15.84 23.72 0.28
CA LYS A 20 -14.49 24.29 0.41
C LYS A 20 -14.18 24.80 1.81
N GLN A 21 -15.18 25.28 2.57
CA GLN A 21 -14.99 25.77 3.94
C GLN A 21 -14.93 24.66 5.00
N GLN A 22 -15.39 23.44 4.70
CA GLN A 22 -15.30 22.28 5.61
C GLN A 22 -14.11 21.35 5.32
N ALA A 23 -13.30 21.61 4.30
CA ALA A 23 -12.15 20.77 4.01
C ALA A 23 -10.98 21.13 4.94
N LYS A 24 -10.62 20.20 5.86
CA LYS A 24 -9.39 20.30 6.65
C LYS A 24 -8.19 20.66 5.75
N PRO A 25 -7.29 21.54 6.21
CA PRO A 25 -6.16 22.02 5.41
C PRO A 25 -5.28 20.85 4.97
N LYS A 26 -4.72 20.96 3.77
CA LYS A 26 -3.73 20.00 3.25
C LYS A 26 -2.33 20.43 3.66
N PHE A 27 -1.48 19.46 3.93
CA PHE A 27 -0.06 19.64 4.17
C PHE A 27 0.72 19.51 2.85
N LYS A 28 1.91 20.12 2.83
CA LYS A 28 2.82 20.07 1.68
C LYS A 28 3.29 18.63 1.39
N ASP A 29 3.64 17.91 2.44
CA ASP A 29 4.20 16.56 2.39
C ASP A 29 3.74 15.74 3.61
N LEU A 30 4.02 14.44 3.59
CA LEU A 30 3.60 13.51 4.62
C LEU A 30 4.31 13.80 5.95
N GLU A 31 5.58 14.16 5.90
CA GLU A 31 6.38 14.49 7.07
C GLU A 31 5.81 15.70 7.83
N ALA A 32 5.38 16.75 7.12
CA ALA A 32 4.69 17.89 7.73
C ALA A 32 3.35 17.48 8.36
N ALA A 33 2.59 16.60 7.71
CA ALA A 33 1.33 16.09 8.25
C ALA A 33 1.53 15.23 9.51
N LEU A 34 2.53 14.34 9.50
CA LEU A 34 2.90 13.50 10.64
C LEU A 34 3.40 14.33 11.82
N LYS A 35 4.14 15.41 11.56
CA LYS A 35 4.60 16.33 12.62
C LYS A 35 3.45 17.10 13.28
N ALA A 36 2.38 17.38 12.53
CA ALA A 36 1.19 18.06 13.04
C ALA A 36 0.19 17.11 13.72
N LEU A 37 0.39 15.79 13.60
CA LEU A 37 -0.49 14.78 14.17
C LEU A 37 -0.35 14.74 15.69
N VAL A 38 -1.49 14.79 16.38
CA VAL A 38 -1.57 14.70 17.84
C VAL A 38 -1.97 13.28 18.24
N VAL A 39 -1.03 12.50 18.77
CA VAL A 39 -1.25 11.07 19.09
C VAL A 39 -2.26 10.90 20.24
N SER A 40 -2.32 11.83 21.18
CA SER A 40 -3.32 11.81 22.26
C SER A 40 -4.77 11.89 21.75
N ASP A 41 -5.01 12.57 20.63
CA ASP A 41 -6.35 12.64 20.01
C ASP A 41 -6.74 11.29 19.43
N LEU A 42 -5.78 10.56 18.85
CA LEU A 42 -6.00 9.20 18.40
C LEU A 42 -6.30 8.28 19.58
N ARG A 43 -5.54 8.36 20.67
CA ARG A 43 -5.79 7.56 21.89
C ARG A 43 -7.19 7.82 22.45
N ALA A 44 -7.63 9.08 22.51
CA ALA A 44 -8.97 9.44 22.95
C ALA A 44 -10.06 8.88 22.01
N ASN A 45 -9.84 8.93 20.69
CA ASN A 45 -10.74 8.34 19.71
C ASN A 45 -10.84 6.81 19.86
N LEU A 46 -9.70 6.12 20.01
CA LEU A 46 -9.68 4.67 20.23
C LEU A 46 -10.36 4.26 21.52
N TRP A 47 -10.17 5.02 22.60
CA TRP A 47 -10.90 4.81 23.85
C TRP A 47 -12.41 4.89 23.64
N ALA A 48 -12.89 5.94 22.97
CA ALA A 48 -14.32 6.11 22.68
C ALA A 48 -14.88 4.99 21.76
N VAL A 49 -14.10 4.52 20.79
CA VAL A 49 -14.48 3.37 19.95
C VAL A 49 -14.57 2.11 20.79
N ASN A 50 -13.62 1.86 21.69
CA ASN A 50 -13.65 0.68 22.54
C ASN A 50 -14.88 0.67 23.48
N GLU A 51 -15.21 1.81 24.09
CA GLU A 51 -16.41 1.93 24.94
C GLU A 51 -17.72 1.62 24.18
N ASN A 52 -17.81 2.03 22.91
CA ASN A 52 -19.01 1.86 22.11
C ASN A 52 -19.13 0.48 21.45
N PHE A 53 -18.00 -0.17 21.14
CA PHE A 53 -17.97 -1.40 20.33
C PHE A 53 -17.41 -2.62 21.07
N LYS A 54 -16.98 -2.46 22.34
CA LYS A 54 -16.54 -3.51 23.28
C LYS A 54 -15.62 -4.57 22.66
N ASP A 55 -14.33 -4.30 22.66
CA ASP A 55 -13.28 -5.22 22.20
C ASP A 55 -13.43 -5.66 20.73
N ASN A 56 -14.08 -4.83 19.91
CA ASN A 56 -14.15 -5.06 18.47
C ASN A 56 -12.87 -4.61 17.78
N HIS A 57 -11.91 -5.53 17.67
CA HIS A 57 -10.61 -5.28 17.07
C HIS A 57 -10.67 -4.71 15.63
N LEU A 58 -11.65 -5.14 14.81
CA LEU A 58 -11.82 -4.59 13.47
C LEU A 58 -12.25 -3.13 13.50
N MET A 59 -13.04 -2.71 14.50
CA MET A 59 -13.42 -1.31 14.68
C MET A 59 -12.22 -0.47 15.13
N MET A 60 -11.33 -1.02 15.95
CA MET A 60 -10.09 -0.36 16.37
C MET A 60 -9.17 -0.09 15.16
N LEU A 61 -8.93 -1.11 14.33
CA LEU A 61 -8.14 -0.97 13.11
C LEU A 61 -8.77 0.05 12.13
N LYS A 62 -10.10 0.01 11.95
CA LYS A 62 -10.83 1.02 11.14
C LYS A 62 -10.69 2.43 11.70
N ALA A 63 -10.73 2.59 13.01
CA ALA A 63 -10.63 3.89 13.66
C ALA A 63 -9.25 4.52 13.46
N ILE A 64 -8.16 3.74 13.58
CA ILE A 64 -6.81 4.20 13.25
C ILE A 64 -6.74 4.64 11.79
N THR A 65 -7.15 3.76 10.86
CA THR A 65 -7.11 4.06 9.42
C THR A 65 -7.89 5.32 9.07
N ALA A 66 -9.10 5.48 9.61
CA ALA A 66 -9.94 6.64 9.37
C ALA A 66 -9.32 7.92 9.92
N PHE A 67 -8.79 7.88 11.14
CA PHE A 67 -8.08 9.01 11.74
C PHE A 67 -6.86 9.42 10.91
N LEU A 68 -6.02 8.46 10.52
CA LEU A 68 -4.84 8.72 9.68
C LEU A 68 -5.24 9.30 8.33
N ASN A 69 -6.27 8.76 7.67
CA ASN A 69 -6.79 9.32 6.42
C ASN A 69 -7.28 10.77 6.61
N GLU A 70 -7.87 11.08 7.75
CA GLU A 70 -8.36 12.42 8.02
C GLU A 70 -7.22 13.43 8.30
N GLN A 71 -6.19 13.02 9.04
CA GLN A 71 -5.08 13.88 9.44
C GLN A 71 -3.99 14.00 8.37
N LEU A 72 -3.75 12.95 7.59
CA LEU A 72 -2.66 12.89 6.61
C LEU A 72 -3.14 13.32 5.22
N ARG A 73 -3.73 14.51 5.14
CA ARG A 73 -4.17 15.09 3.85
C ARG A 73 -3.02 15.88 3.23
N VAL A 74 -2.48 15.40 2.13
CA VAL A 74 -1.39 16.06 1.41
C VAL A 74 -1.78 16.36 -0.04
N ASP A 75 -1.07 17.28 -0.69
CA ASP A 75 -1.42 17.73 -2.05
C ASP A 75 -1.21 16.66 -3.12
N SER A 76 -0.10 15.92 -3.04
CA SER A 76 0.22 14.82 -3.94
C SER A 76 1.05 13.77 -3.23
N VAL A 77 0.83 12.50 -3.56
CA VAL A 77 1.56 11.36 -3.02
C VAL A 77 2.01 10.50 -4.19
N ASP A 78 3.31 10.20 -4.25
CA ASP A 78 3.81 9.18 -5.15
C ASP A 78 3.20 7.81 -4.78
N PRO A 79 2.52 7.12 -5.73
CA PRO A 79 1.90 5.82 -5.45
C PRO A 79 2.87 4.74 -4.95
N ILE A 80 4.17 4.85 -5.21
CA ILE A 80 5.18 3.86 -4.80
C ILE A 80 6.29 4.42 -3.92
N PHE A 81 6.30 5.74 -3.68
CA PHE A 81 7.35 6.43 -2.94
C PHE A 81 8.77 6.16 -3.51
N ALA A 82 8.92 6.28 -4.83
CA ALA A 82 10.11 5.85 -5.57
C ALA A 82 11.42 6.46 -5.05
N ASP A 83 11.38 7.72 -4.61
CA ASP A 83 12.56 8.45 -4.11
C ASP A 83 12.79 8.26 -2.59
N LYS A 84 12.10 7.31 -1.96
CA LYS A 84 12.17 7.05 -0.52
C LYS A 84 12.69 5.64 -0.22
N PRO A 85 13.26 5.40 0.98
CA PRO A 85 13.64 4.05 1.39
C PRO A 85 12.43 3.10 1.43
N GLN A 86 12.67 1.80 1.28
CA GLN A 86 11.61 0.76 1.28
C GLN A 86 10.77 0.74 2.58
N SER A 87 11.37 1.16 3.70
CA SER A 87 10.69 1.24 5.00
C SER A 87 9.73 2.45 5.12
N TYR A 88 9.72 3.36 4.14
CA TYR A 88 8.82 4.49 4.08
C TYR A 88 7.40 4.05 3.62
N PRO A 89 6.32 4.68 4.11
CA PRO A 89 6.28 5.77 5.08
C PRO A 89 6.42 5.35 6.55
N TYR A 90 6.33 4.06 6.88
CA TYR A 90 6.27 3.63 8.27
C TYR A 90 7.47 4.11 9.08
N SER A 91 8.68 4.11 8.51
CA SER A 91 9.92 4.51 9.18
C SER A 91 10.02 5.98 9.61
N VAL A 92 9.16 6.86 9.07
CA VAL A 92 9.15 8.29 9.44
C VAL A 92 7.97 8.66 10.35
N ILE A 93 7.14 7.70 10.72
CA ILE A 93 6.04 7.90 11.65
C ILE A 93 6.61 8.15 13.06
N PRO A 94 6.04 9.08 13.86
CA PRO A 94 6.44 9.25 15.25
C PRO A 94 6.38 7.94 16.04
N ARG A 95 7.41 7.64 16.82
CA ARG A 95 7.54 6.37 17.55
C ARG A 95 6.31 6.03 18.39
N GLU A 96 5.73 7.01 19.09
CA GLU A 96 4.52 6.81 19.89
C GLU A 96 3.33 6.33 19.04
N LEU A 97 3.23 6.81 17.79
CA LEU A 97 2.18 6.38 16.87
C LEU A 97 2.48 4.99 16.29
N GLN A 98 3.75 4.66 16.01
CA GLN A 98 4.14 3.31 15.60
C GLN A 98 3.78 2.29 16.69
N GLU A 99 4.18 2.55 17.94
CA GLU A 99 3.89 1.67 19.08
C GLU A 99 2.38 1.44 19.22
N LEU A 100 1.56 2.48 19.12
CA LEU A 100 0.10 2.36 19.18
C LEU A 100 -0.49 1.55 18.01
N ILE A 101 0.04 1.72 16.80
CA ILE A 101 -0.38 0.95 15.61
C ILE A 101 0.00 -0.52 15.79
N ASP A 102 1.25 -0.80 16.16
CA ASP A 102 1.80 -2.14 16.32
C ASP A 102 1.05 -2.90 17.43
N GLU A 103 0.80 -2.27 18.58
CA GLU A 103 -0.03 -2.81 19.66
C GLU A 103 -1.43 -3.16 19.18
N THR A 104 -2.10 -2.24 18.45
CA THR A 104 -3.46 -2.48 17.96
C THR A 104 -3.52 -3.59 16.91
N VAL A 105 -2.50 -3.70 16.05
CA VAL A 105 -2.38 -4.77 15.06
C VAL A 105 -2.14 -6.12 15.75
N ALA A 106 -1.26 -6.16 16.76
CA ALA A 106 -0.99 -7.35 17.54
C ALA A 106 -2.23 -7.83 18.30
N ASP A 107 -2.91 -6.93 19.00
CA ASP A 107 -4.12 -7.21 19.78
C ASP A 107 -5.27 -7.71 18.91
N ALA A 108 -5.34 -7.29 17.64
CA ALA A 108 -6.39 -7.73 16.74
C ALA A 108 -6.31 -9.22 16.39
N GLY A 109 -5.12 -9.81 16.44
CA GLY A 109 -4.87 -11.21 16.08
C GLY A 109 -4.93 -11.47 14.56
N GLU A 110 -4.26 -12.54 14.15
CA GLU A 110 -3.95 -12.84 12.75
C GLU A 110 -5.17 -12.87 11.82
N GLN A 111 -6.28 -13.48 12.26
CA GLN A 111 -7.48 -13.60 11.43
C GLN A 111 -8.13 -12.24 11.13
N ASN A 112 -8.22 -11.37 12.14
CA ASN A 112 -8.78 -10.03 11.96
C ASN A 112 -7.84 -9.16 11.12
N VAL A 113 -6.53 -9.28 11.34
CA VAL A 113 -5.50 -8.58 10.56
C VAL A 113 -5.57 -8.99 9.10
N GLN A 114 -5.65 -10.29 8.78
CA GLN A 114 -5.81 -10.75 7.39
C GLN A 114 -7.07 -10.18 6.74
N TYR A 115 -8.21 -10.27 7.42
CA TYR A 115 -9.46 -9.73 6.90
C TYR A 115 -9.38 -8.22 6.67
N PHE A 116 -8.79 -7.49 7.63
CA PHE A 116 -8.63 -6.05 7.54
C PHE A 116 -7.63 -5.63 6.47
N TYR A 117 -6.59 -6.42 6.22
CA TYR A 117 -5.62 -6.21 5.14
C TYR A 117 -6.32 -6.26 3.77
N ASP A 118 -7.09 -7.31 3.49
CA ASP A 118 -7.89 -7.44 2.26
C ASP A 118 -8.89 -6.28 2.08
N LEU A 119 -9.56 -5.90 3.17
CA LEU A 119 -10.49 -4.77 3.19
C LEU A 119 -9.77 -3.45 2.89
N SER A 120 -8.60 -3.25 3.50
CA SER A 120 -7.79 -2.04 3.33
C SER A 120 -7.21 -1.92 1.92
N LEU A 121 -6.83 -3.02 1.26
CA LEU A 121 -6.46 -3.02 -0.16
C LEU A 121 -7.62 -2.56 -1.05
N SER A 122 -8.81 -3.11 -0.81
CA SER A 122 -10.01 -2.76 -1.57
C SER A 122 -10.40 -1.29 -1.36
N ASN A 123 -10.30 -0.81 -0.12
CA ASN A 123 -10.59 0.58 0.23
C ASN A 123 -9.53 1.54 -0.31
N LEU A 124 -8.24 1.20 -0.24
CA LEU A 124 -7.16 1.98 -0.85
C LEU A 124 -7.45 2.23 -2.34
N ALA A 125 -7.81 1.17 -3.08
CA ALA A 125 -8.10 1.30 -4.50
C ALA A 125 -9.36 2.15 -4.77
N SER A 126 -10.43 1.91 -4.01
CA SER A 126 -11.68 2.66 -4.12
C SER A 126 -11.48 4.15 -3.80
N ASP A 127 -10.82 4.45 -2.69
CA ASP A 127 -10.60 5.80 -2.19
C ASP A 127 -9.68 6.58 -3.12
N MET A 128 -8.57 5.98 -3.58
CA MET A 128 -7.71 6.61 -4.59
C MET A 128 -8.46 6.89 -5.90
N ASN A 129 -9.27 5.94 -6.39
CA ASN A 129 -10.05 6.14 -7.62
C ASN A 129 -11.12 7.24 -7.47
N ARG A 130 -11.58 7.50 -6.24
CA ARG A 130 -12.52 8.58 -5.88
C ARG A 130 -11.83 9.86 -5.39
N ASN A 131 -10.50 9.93 -5.47
CA ASN A 131 -9.67 11.02 -4.93
C ASN A 131 -9.98 11.34 -3.45
N GLN A 132 -10.28 10.32 -2.66
CA GLN A 132 -10.45 10.41 -1.21
C GLN A 132 -9.10 10.23 -0.48
N PRO A 133 -9.00 10.69 0.78
CA PRO A 133 -7.82 10.45 1.58
C PRO A 133 -7.58 8.95 1.79
N HIS A 134 -6.33 8.51 1.60
CA HIS A 134 -6.00 7.08 1.53
C HIS A 134 -4.64 6.72 2.18
N LEU A 135 -3.91 7.70 2.71
CA LEU A 135 -2.58 7.48 3.31
C LEU A 135 -2.63 6.61 4.56
N GLY A 136 -3.72 6.67 5.33
CA GLY A 136 -3.97 5.77 6.46
C GLY A 136 -4.02 4.31 6.02
N HIS A 137 -4.63 4.00 4.87
CA HIS A 137 -4.61 2.63 4.32
C HIS A 137 -3.18 2.19 4.01
N LYS A 138 -2.36 3.04 3.38
CA LYS A 138 -0.97 2.69 3.03
C LYS A 138 -0.12 2.41 4.28
N ILE A 139 -0.27 3.22 5.32
CA ILE A 139 0.43 3.03 6.61
C ILE A 139 0.02 1.71 7.26
N MET A 140 -1.30 1.45 7.37
CA MET A 140 -1.79 0.23 8.01
C MET A 140 -1.42 -1.03 7.21
N LEU A 141 -1.48 -0.97 5.87
CA LEU A 141 -1.06 -2.08 5.01
C LEU A 141 0.43 -2.41 5.20
N GLN A 142 1.29 -1.40 5.30
CA GLN A 142 2.72 -1.60 5.54
C GLN A 142 2.98 -2.15 6.96
N ALA A 143 2.32 -1.61 7.99
CA ALA A 143 2.47 -2.08 9.38
C ALA A 143 2.07 -3.56 9.52
N MET A 144 0.90 -3.93 8.97
CA MET A 144 0.43 -5.32 8.99
C MET A 144 1.39 -6.25 8.22
N ALA A 145 1.88 -5.83 7.06
CA ALA A 145 2.81 -6.64 6.27
C ALA A 145 4.20 -6.80 6.92
N GLN A 146 4.66 -5.80 7.67
CA GLN A 146 5.89 -5.90 8.46
C GLN A 146 5.72 -6.86 9.65
N SER A 147 4.55 -6.87 10.29
CA SER A 147 4.25 -7.78 11.40
C SER A 147 4.01 -9.23 10.95
N ASN A 148 3.37 -9.44 9.79
CA ASN A 148 3.13 -10.76 9.23
C ASN A 148 3.22 -10.70 7.69
N PRO A 149 4.39 -10.98 7.10
CA PRO A 149 4.57 -10.93 5.64
C PRO A 149 3.59 -11.79 4.84
N GLN A 150 3.18 -12.95 5.38
CA GLN A 150 2.36 -13.94 4.67
C GLN A 150 1.00 -13.38 4.24
N ILE A 151 0.48 -12.35 4.93
CA ILE A 151 -0.81 -11.74 4.59
C ILE A 151 -0.86 -11.19 3.16
N CYS A 152 0.30 -10.81 2.61
CA CYS A 152 0.44 -10.34 1.23
C CYS A 152 0.23 -11.44 0.19
N ALA A 153 0.51 -12.70 0.55
CA ALA A 153 0.44 -13.87 -0.34
C ALA A 153 -0.78 -14.78 -0.08
N ASN A 154 -1.53 -14.58 1.01
CA ASN A 154 -2.65 -15.47 1.35
C ASN A 154 -3.82 -15.47 0.33
N ASN A 155 -4.03 -14.37 -0.39
CA ASN A 155 -5.18 -14.19 -1.30
C ASN A 155 -4.78 -13.71 -2.71
N LEU A 156 -3.71 -14.26 -3.29
CA LEU A 156 -3.15 -13.83 -4.58
C LEU A 156 -4.17 -13.76 -5.72
N ALA A 157 -5.05 -14.76 -5.87
CA ALA A 157 -6.08 -14.76 -6.90
C ALA A 157 -7.05 -13.56 -6.79
N ARG A 158 -7.51 -13.26 -5.57
CA ARG A 158 -8.37 -12.10 -5.31
C ARG A 158 -7.63 -10.79 -5.54
N ASN A 159 -6.38 -10.71 -5.11
CA ASN A 159 -5.53 -9.54 -5.27
C ASN A 159 -5.24 -9.26 -6.76
N ALA A 160 -5.06 -10.31 -7.57
CA ALA A 160 -4.91 -10.18 -9.02
C ALA A 160 -6.19 -9.62 -9.67
N ILE A 161 -7.37 -10.09 -9.29
CA ILE A 161 -8.67 -9.57 -9.77
C ILE A 161 -8.82 -8.09 -9.42
N LEU A 162 -8.49 -7.70 -8.17
CA LEU A 162 -8.53 -6.31 -7.73
C LEU A 162 -7.60 -5.44 -8.58
N ARG A 163 -6.34 -5.84 -8.73
CA ARG A 163 -5.35 -5.13 -9.56
C ARG A 163 -5.80 -4.99 -11.01
N ASN A 164 -6.35 -6.04 -11.61
CA ASN A 164 -6.85 -6.00 -13.00
C ASN A 164 -7.99 -5.00 -13.16
N SER A 165 -8.86 -4.88 -12.16
CA SER A 165 -9.98 -3.92 -12.15
C SER A 165 -9.51 -2.46 -12.21
N PHE A 166 -8.27 -2.19 -11.78
CA PHE A 166 -7.67 -0.86 -11.77
C PHE A 166 -6.44 -0.73 -12.70
N GLN A 167 -6.20 -1.68 -13.61
CA GLN A 167 -5.01 -1.70 -14.47
C GLN A 167 -4.84 -0.41 -15.31
N ASN A 168 -5.95 0.19 -15.75
CA ASN A 168 -5.97 1.43 -16.52
C ASN A 168 -5.87 2.70 -15.65
N ARG A 169 -5.79 2.56 -14.32
CA ARG A 169 -5.58 3.65 -13.35
C ARG A 169 -4.20 3.46 -12.74
N SER A 170 -3.18 3.95 -13.44
CA SER A 170 -1.77 3.72 -13.10
C SER A 170 -1.42 4.03 -11.64
N ASN A 171 -1.91 5.15 -11.10
CA ASN A 171 -1.70 5.53 -9.71
C ASN A 171 -2.29 4.50 -8.72
N VAL A 172 -3.48 3.97 -9.00
CA VAL A 172 -4.12 2.95 -8.16
C VAL A 172 -3.40 1.62 -8.29
N GLY A 173 -3.14 1.19 -9.53
CA GLY A 173 -2.43 -0.07 -9.80
C GLY A 173 -1.06 -0.10 -9.14
N LEU A 174 -0.28 0.99 -9.28
CA LEU A 174 1.05 1.10 -8.67
C LEU A 174 0.97 1.06 -7.14
N SER A 175 0.01 1.76 -6.52
CA SER A 175 -0.19 1.68 -5.06
C SER A 175 -0.56 0.27 -4.59
N LEU A 176 -1.33 -0.49 -5.38
CA LEU A 176 -1.65 -1.89 -5.07
C LEU A 176 -0.41 -2.78 -5.16
N LEU A 177 0.42 -2.62 -6.21
CA LEU A 177 1.68 -3.36 -6.32
C LEU A 177 2.62 -3.01 -5.15
N TRP A 178 2.68 -1.74 -4.76
CA TRP A 178 3.43 -1.29 -3.60
C TRP A 178 2.96 -1.93 -2.30
N ALA A 179 1.65 -1.94 -2.05
CA ALA A 179 1.08 -2.49 -0.82
C ALA A 179 1.26 -4.01 -0.71
N LEU A 180 1.02 -4.73 -1.81
CA LEU A 180 1.19 -6.18 -1.87
C LEU A 180 2.66 -6.59 -1.79
N GLY A 181 3.57 -5.76 -2.30
CA GLY A 181 5.00 -6.03 -2.25
C GLY A 181 5.63 -5.89 -0.86
N GLN A 182 4.95 -5.25 0.11
CA GLN A 182 5.57 -4.95 1.42
C GLN A 182 6.06 -6.20 2.16
N GLY A 183 5.34 -7.32 2.07
CA GLY A 183 5.74 -8.58 2.71
C GLY A 183 7.09 -9.11 2.21
N GLY A 184 7.44 -8.83 0.94
CA GLY A 184 8.68 -9.28 0.33
C GLY A 184 9.96 -8.72 0.96
N PHE A 185 9.86 -7.55 1.61
CA PHE A 185 11.01 -6.96 2.32
C PHE A 185 11.27 -7.62 3.68
N GLY A 186 10.29 -8.31 4.27
CA GLY A 186 10.45 -9.12 5.47
C GLY A 186 10.72 -10.60 5.18
N ASP A 187 10.14 -11.12 4.10
CA ASP A 187 10.20 -12.53 3.71
C ASP A 187 10.37 -12.65 2.18
N PRO A 188 11.54 -13.08 1.67
CA PRO A 188 11.79 -13.15 0.24
C PRO A 188 10.88 -14.15 -0.49
N ASP A 189 10.43 -15.24 0.16
CA ASP A 189 9.57 -16.25 -0.47
C ASP A 189 8.17 -15.69 -0.73
N VAL A 190 7.64 -14.92 0.23
CA VAL A 190 6.42 -14.11 0.02
C VAL A 190 6.63 -13.12 -1.13
N GLY A 191 7.78 -12.45 -1.13
CA GLY A 191 8.14 -11.47 -2.15
C GLY A 191 8.14 -12.05 -3.56
N LEU A 192 8.71 -13.24 -3.74
CA LEU A 192 8.75 -13.99 -4.98
C LEU A 192 7.37 -14.43 -5.45
N LYS A 193 6.53 -14.94 -4.54
CA LYS A 193 5.13 -15.32 -4.86
C LYS A 193 4.31 -14.12 -5.34
N VAL A 194 4.38 -12.99 -4.61
CA VAL A 194 3.71 -11.75 -5.01
C VAL A 194 4.26 -11.24 -6.33
N TRP A 195 5.59 -11.28 -6.53
CA TRP A 195 6.17 -10.85 -7.80
C TRP A 195 5.65 -11.69 -8.96
N GLN A 196 5.68 -13.01 -8.84
CA GLN A 196 5.28 -13.92 -9.90
C GLN A 196 3.78 -13.79 -10.24
N ASP A 197 2.91 -13.81 -9.24
CA ASP A 197 1.45 -13.88 -9.47
C ASP A 197 0.81 -12.49 -9.66
N ILE A 198 1.39 -11.47 -9.03
CA ILE A 198 0.86 -10.10 -9.07
C ILE A 198 1.68 -9.20 -9.98
N MET A 199 3.00 -9.24 -10.00
CA MET A 199 3.77 -8.23 -10.73
C MET A 199 4.12 -8.63 -12.17
N VAL A 200 4.54 -9.87 -12.40
CA VAL A 200 4.88 -10.38 -13.75
C VAL A 200 3.77 -10.16 -14.77
N PRO A 201 2.46 -10.34 -14.49
CA PRO A 201 1.42 -10.11 -15.50
C PRO A 201 1.32 -8.67 -16.03
N VAL A 202 1.95 -7.70 -15.37
CA VAL A 202 1.99 -6.28 -15.80
C VAL A 202 3.41 -5.78 -16.10
N ILE A 203 4.42 -6.64 -16.07
CA ILE A 203 5.82 -6.26 -16.26
C ILE A 203 6.10 -5.64 -17.64
N ASP A 204 5.39 -6.07 -18.68
CA ASP A 204 5.53 -5.56 -20.04
C ASP A 204 4.81 -4.22 -20.27
N LEU A 205 3.98 -3.79 -19.31
CA LEU A 205 3.29 -2.52 -19.39
C LEU A 205 4.24 -1.41 -18.95
N LYS A 206 4.55 -0.47 -19.86
CA LYS A 206 5.51 0.64 -19.66
C LYS A 206 5.33 1.38 -18.32
N THR A 207 4.10 1.52 -17.86
CA THR A 207 3.78 2.24 -16.61
C THR A 207 4.21 1.50 -15.34
N TYR A 208 4.29 0.17 -15.40
CA TYR A 208 4.58 -0.70 -14.25
C TYR A 208 5.98 -1.33 -14.33
N SER A 209 6.51 -1.51 -15.54
CA SER A 209 7.75 -2.26 -15.81
C SER A 209 8.91 -1.86 -14.91
N LYS A 210 9.16 -0.56 -14.76
CA LYS A 210 10.25 -0.04 -13.91
C LYS A 210 10.10 -0.52 -12.47
N TYR A 211 8.94 -0.28 -11.85
CA TYR A 211 8.68 -0.65 -10.46
C TYR A 211 8.78 -2.17 -10.25
N VAL A 212 8.20 -2.97 -11.16
CA VAL A 212 8.20 -4.43 -11.05
C VAL A 212 9.61 -5.02 -11.10
N VAL A 213 10.47 -4.48 -11.96
CA VAL A 213 11.86 -4.91 -12.10
C VAL A 213 12.71 -4.46 -10.91
N GLU A 214 12.56 -3.20 -10.49
CA GLU A 214 13.26 -2.66 -9.32
C GLU A 214 12.89 -3.43 -8.04
N TYR A 215 11.62 -3.82 -7.89
CA TYR A 215 11.13 -4.58 -6.75
C TYR A 215 11.80 -5.95 -6.60
N ILE A 216 11.85 -6.76 -7.67
CA ILE A 216 12.44 -8.10 -7.59
C ILE A 216 13.94 -8.04 -7.34
N HIS A 217 14.62 -7.09 -8.00
CA HIS A 217 16.03 -6.85 -7.74
C HIS A 217 16.28 -6.41 -6.30
N ALA A 218 15.45 -5.53 -5.76
CA ALA A 218 15.54 -5.05 -4.39
C ALA A 218 15.41 -6.16 -3.35
N ILE A 219 14.39 -7.00 -3.45
CA ILE A 219 14.15 -8.11 -2.50
C ILE A 219 15.29 -9.11 -2.55
N LEU A 220 15.69 -9.52 -3.75
CA LEU A 220 16.81 -10.43 -3.88
C LEU A 220 18.08 -9.75 -3.33
N SER A 221 18.37 -8.50 -3.67
CA SER A 221 19.55 -7.79 -3.18
C SER A 221 19.58 -7.59 -1.66
N GLN A 222 18.44 -7.45 -0.99
CA GLN A 222 18.34 -7.31 0.46
C GLN A 222 18.60 -8.65 1.17
N HIS A 223 18.07 -9.75 0.62
CA HIS A 223 18.10 -11.08 1.24
C HIS A 223 19.22 -11.98 0.71
N LYS A 224 20.42 -11.42 0.50
CA LYS A 224 21.56 -12.13 -0.12
C LYS A 224 22.01 -13.40 0.60
N SER A 225 21.76 -13.48 1.90
CA SER A 225 22.22 -14.58 2.75
C SER A 225 21.09 -15.52 3.18
N THR A 226 19.88 -15.32 2.67
CA THR A 226 18.71 -16.12 3.01
C THR A 226 18.50 -17.19 1.93
N ASN A 227 18.43 -18.47 2.34
CA ASN A 227 18.03 -19.55 1.45
C ASN A 227 16.55 -19.43 1.14
N LEU A 228 16.18 -19.75 -0.10
CA LEU A 228 14.79 -19.66 -0.55
C LEU A 228 14.08 -20.99 -0.34
N GLU A 229 12.90 -20.96 0.28
CA GLU A 229 12.07 -22.15 0.48
C GLU A 229 11.09 -22.35 -0.69
N ILE A 230 11.59 -22.23 -1.92
CA ILE A 230 10.81 -22.42 -3.16
C ILE A 230 11.02 -23.82 -3.75
N SER A 231 9.99 -24.38 -4.36
CA SER A 231 10.09 -25.65 -5.09
C SER A 231 10.88 -25.51 -6.39
N SER A 232 11.39 -26.62 -6.95
CA SER A 232 12.07 -26.60 -8.25
C SER A 232 11.19 -26.03 -9.37
N SER A 233 9.88 -26.29 -9.32
CA SER A 233 8.93 -25.77 -10.29
C SER A 233 8.78 -24.25 -10.17
N GLU A 234 8.68 -23.72 -8.95
CA GLU A 234 8.62 -22.28 -8.70
C GLU A 234 9.91 -21.60 -9.13
N PHE A 235 11.07 -22.16 -8.77
CA PHE A 235 12.37 -21.65 -9.18
C PHE A 235 12.48 -21.52 -10.71
N LEU A 236 12.18 -22.58 -11.46
CA LEU A 236 12.25 -22.56 -12.93
C LEU A 236 11.27 -21.55 -13.53
N THR A 237 10.09 -21.39 -12.92
CA THR A 237 9.07 -20.43 -13.39
C THR A 237 9.54 -18.98 -13.19
N ILE A 238 10.11 -18.68 -12.02
CA ILE A 238 10.66 -17.36 -11.69
C ILE A 238 11.87 -17.06 -12.58
N LEU A 239 12.80 -18.00 -12.72
CA LEU A 239 13.98 -17.85 -13.56
C LEU A 239 13.61 -17.62 -15.03
N SER A 240 12.63 -18.37 -15.55
CA SER A 240 12.07 -18.13 -16.88
C SER A 240 11.48 -16.72 -16.98
N SER A 241 10.70 -16.30 -15.98
CA SER A 241 10.09 -14.97 -15.96
C SER A 241 11.13 -13.84 -15.91
N LEU A 242 12.29 -14.03 -15.28
CA LEU A 242 13.38 -13.06 -15.25
C LEU A 242 14.14 -12.97 -16.58
N THR A 243 14.33 -14.10 -17.26
CA THR A 243 15.20 -14.20 -18.44
C THR A 243 14.47 -13.97 -19.77
N THR A 244 13.14 -14.07 -19.78
CA THR A 244 12.33 -13.96 -21.01
C THR A 244 11.75 -12.57 -21.27
N GLN A 245 12.08 -11.56 -20.46
CA GLN A 245 11.54 -10.20 -20.61
C GLN A 245 12.18 -9.44 -21.77
N VAL A 246 11.59 -9.58 -22.96
CA VAL A 246 12.16 -9.08 -24.24
C VAL A 246 12.08 -7.56 -24.40
N LYS A 247 11.19 -6.87 -23.66
CA LYS A 247 10.87 -5.44 -23.88
C LYS A 247 11.49 -4.47 -22.88
N ALA A 248 12.38 -4.94 -22.02
CA ALA A 248 13.04 -4.10 -21.02
C ALA A 248 14.01 -3.10 -21.69
N SER A 249 14.06 -1.87 -21.20
CA SER A 249 15.19 -0.96 -21.51
C SER A 249 16.49 -1.58 -20.98
N ARG A 250 17.64 -1.19 -21.56
CA ARG A 250 18.95 -1.74 -21.19
C ARG A 250 19.19 -1.80 -19.67
N ASP A 251 18.85 -0.72 -18.95
CA ASP A 251 19.04 -0.66 -17.50
C ASP A 251 18.15 -1.67 -16.76
N LEU A 252 16.91 -1.84 -17.19
CA LEU A 252 15.98 -2.82 -16.60
C LEU A 252 16.38 -4.25 -16.94
N ALA A 253 16.91 -4.48 -18.15
CA ALA A 253 17.43 -5.77 -18.55
C ALA A 253 18.64 -6.18 -17.69
N ASN A 254 19.53 -5.24 -17.38
CA ASN A 254 20.65 -5.49 -16.47
C ASN A 254 20.16 -5.86 -15.06
N LEU A 255 19.16 -5.16 -14.52
CA LEU A 255 18.58 -5.48 -13.21
C LEU A 255 17.94 -6.87 -13.18
N LEU A 256 17.26 -7.28 -14.25
CA LEU A 256 16.71 -8.63 -14.38
C LEU A 256 17.81 -9.70 -14.48
N GLU A 257 18.90 -9.42 -15.19
CA GLU A 257 20.06 -10.31 -15.25
C GLU A 257 20.70 -10.47 -13.86
N GLU A 258 20.92 -9.37 -13.14
CA GLU A 258 21.41 -9.40 -11.76
C GLU A 258 20.47 -10.16 -10.83
N ALA A 259 19.16 -9.91 -10.91
CA ALA A 259 18.15 -10.65 -10.15
C ALA A 259 18.21 -12.16 -10.45
N SER A 260 18.38 -12.56 -11.71
CA SER A 260 18.48 -13.98 -12.08
C SER A 260 19.73 -14.65 -11.50
N LYS A 261 20.88 -13.96 -11.48
CA LYS A 261 22.10 -14.45 -10.81
C LYS A 261 21.88 -14.63 -9.32
N LEU A 262 21.30 -13.61 -8.67
CA LEU A 262 20.99 -13.65 -7.24
C LEU A 262 20.01 -14.79 -6.89
N LEU A 263 19.06 -15.10 -7.77
CA LEU A 263 18.14 -16.22 -7.60
C LEU A 263 18.88 -17.57 -7.70
N VAL A 264 19.73 -17.74 -8.73
CA VAL A 264 20.49 -18.99 -8.97
C VAL A 264 21.49 -19.27 -7.84
N GLU A 265 22.09 -18.24 -7.25
CA GLU A 265 23.04 -18.40 -6.14
C GLU A 265 22.39 -18.94 -4.84
N ARG A 266 21.05 -18.97 -4.75
CA ARG A 266 20.30 -19.28 -3.52
C ARG A 266 19.40 -20.51 -3.60
N TYR A 267 19.31 -21.10 -4.79
CA TYR A 267 18.55 -22.33 -5.04
C TYR A 267 19.50 -23.52 -5.13
#